data_AF-S3TJ66-F1
#
_entry.id   AF-S3TJ66-F1
#
_cell.length_a   1.000
_cell.length_b   1.000
_cell.length_c   1.000
_cell.angle_alpha   90.00
_cell.angle_beta   90.00
_cell.angle_gamma   90.00
#
_symmetry.space_group_name_H-M   'P 1'
#
loop_
_entity.id
_entity.type
_entity.pdbx_description
1 polymer ?
#
loop_
_entity_poly.entity_id
_entity_poly.type
_entity_poly.pdbx_seq_one_letter_code
_entity_poly.pdbx_strand_id
1 'polypeptide(L)'
;MNAQLEVMSDQELNKYEQELLAKWTPRVALEAQIDRLNSQRSELLEIYHKLKNPRHPQNTRLIHSIKSLKHKLEDFEDELDDLIQDGQFKQH
;
A
#
# COMPACT_ATOMS: atom_id res chain seq x y z
N MET A 1 15.44 12.95 -22.48
CA MET A 1 14.04 13.20 -22.87
C MET A 1 13.69 12.11 -23.88
N ASN A 2 12.66 11.29 -23.63
CA ASN A 2 12.37 10.12 -24.46
C ASN A 2 11.96 10.57 -25.86
N ALA A 3 12.86 10.42 -26.85
CA ALA A 3 12.64 10.76 -28.25
C ALA A 3 11.41 10.06 -28.88
N GLN A 4 10.85 9.05 -28.21
CA GLN A 4 9.62 8.36 -28.62
C GLN A 4 8.36 9.18 -28.35
N LEU A 5 8.32 10.01 -27.28
CA LEU A 5 7.16 10.84 -26.96
C LEU A 5 6.99 12.01 -27.94
N GLU A 6 8.09 12.51 -28.51
CA GLU A 6 8.09 13.64 -29.46
C GLU A 6 7.54 13.27 -30.84
N VAL A 7 7.39 11.96 -31.14
CA VAL A 7 6.91 11.45 -32.44
C VAL A 7 5.49 10.89 -32.34
N MET A 8 4.93 10.74 -31.13
CA MET A 8 3.58 10.22 -30.93
C MET A 8 2.53 11.25 -31.30
N SER A 9 1.46 10.79 -31.95
CA SER A 9 0.25 11.60 -32.17
C SER A 9 -0.47 11.91 -30.85
N ASP A 10 -1.33 12.92 -30.85
CA ASP A 10 -2.14 13.29 -29.68
C ASP A 10 -2.99 12.11 -29.16
N GLN A 11 -3.44 11.23 -30.05
CA GLN A 11 -4.20 10.03 -29.69
C GLN A 11 -3.33 8.98 -28.98
N GLU A 12 -2.10 8.79 -29.46
CA GLU A 12 -1.13 7.88 -28.85
C GLU A 12 -0.64 8.40 -27.50
N LEU A 13 -0.43 9.71 -27.37
CA LEU A 13 -0.08 10.36 -26.11
C LEU A 13 -1.19 10.20 -25.07
N ASN A 14 -2.45 10.45 -25.43
CA ASN A 14 -3.57 10.27 -24.51
C ASN A 14 -3.69 8.80 -24.07
N LYS A 15 -3.57 7.84 -25.00
CA LYS A 15 -3.59 6.42 -24.64
C LYS A 15 -2.45 6.05 -23.68
N TYR A 16 -1.25 6.54 -23.93
CA TYR A 16 -0.10 6.31 -23.07
C TYR A 16 -0.29 6.93 -21.66
N GLU A 17 -0.86 8.13 -21.58
CA GLU A 17 -1.23 8.77 -20.31
C GLU A 17 -2.26 7.93 -19.54
N GLN A 18 -3.31 7.43 -20.20
CA GLN A 18 -4.31 6.57 -19.55
C GLN A 18 -3.69 5.25 -19.05
N GLU A 19 -2.78 4.65 -19.82
CA GLU A 19 -2.05 3.45 -19.41
C GLU A 19 -1.15 3.70 -18.20
N LEU A 20 -0.51 4.88 -18.12
CA LEU A 20 0.25 5.29 -16.95
C LEU A 20 -0.67 5.50 -15.74
N LEU A 21 -1.76 6.25 -15.89
CA LEU A 21 -2.71 6.51 -14.82
C LEU A 21 -3.31 5.20 -14.26
N ALA A 22 -3.63 4.24 -15.15
CA ALA A 22 -4.14 2.93 -14.76
C ALA A 22 -3.13 2.12 -13.92
N LYS A 23 -1.82 2.32 -14.12
CA LYS A 23 -0.77 1.68 -13.33
C LYS A 23 -0.49 2.40 -12.01
N TRP A 24 -0.47 3.73 -12.03
CA TRP A 24 -0.09 4.53 -10.86
C TRP A 24 -1.22 4.68 -9.84
N THR A 25 -2.48 4.72 -10.28
CA THR A 25 -3.63 4.96 -9.40
C THR A 25 -3.81 3.84 -8.34
N PRO A 26 -3.78 2.54 -8.70
CA PRO A 26 -3.89 1.47 -7.72
C PRO A 26 -2.74 1.50 -6.70
N ARG A 27 -1.52 1.77 -7.17
CA ARG A 27 -0.33 1.89 -6.32
C ARG A 27 -0.49 2.98 -5.26
N VAL A 28 -0.82 4.21 -5.68
CA VAL A 28 -0.99 5.35 -4.76
C VAL A 28 -2.12 5.09 -3.77
N ALA A 29 -3.21 4.47 -4.22
CA ALA A 29 -4.33 4.11 -3.35
C ALA A 29 -3.94 3.05 -2.30
N LEU A 30 -3.06 2.11 -2.64
CA LEU A 30 -2.56 1.08 -1.73
C LEU A 30 -1.55 1.63 -0.73
N GLU A 31 -0.59 2.44 -1.19
CA GLU A 31 0.37 3.17 -0.33
C GLU A 31 -0.37 4.00 0.74
N ALA A 32 -1.39 4.77 0.34
CA ALA A 32 -2.18 5.56 1.28
C ALA A 32 -2.98 4.71 2.29
N GLN A 33 -3.42 3.51 1.89
CA GLN A 33 -4.09 2.58 2.79
C GLN A 33 -3.12 1.97 3.81
N ILE A 34 -1.92 1.59 3.37
CA ILE A 34 -0.84 1.09 4.24
C ILE A 34 -0.51 2.15 5.29
N ASP A 35 -0.29 3.41 4.90
CA ASP A 35 0.02 4.51 5.83
C ASP A 35 -1.05 4.70 6.90
N ARG A 36 -2.33 4.67 6.50
CA ARG A 36 -3.46 4.79 7.42
C ARG A 36 -3.49 3.62 8.41
N LEU A 37 -3.31 2.39 7.94
CA LEU A 37 -3.34 1.19 8.77
C LEU A 37 -2.12 1.14 9.71
N ASN A 38 -0.95 1.57 9.24
CA ASN A 38 0.26 1.69 10.06
C ASN A 38 0.08 2.69 11.19
N SER A 39 -0.54 3.85 10.90
CA SER A 39 -0.87 4.85 11.91
C SER A 39 -1.81 4.27 12.97
N GLN A 40 -2.91 3.63 12.55
CA GLN A 40 -3.86 2.98 13.46
C GLN A 40 -3.20 1.89 14.31
N ARG A 41 -2.36 1.06 13.71
CA ARG A 41 -1.65 -0.01 14.43
C ARG A 41 -0.67 0.56 15.45
N SER A 42 -0.01 1.67 15.14
CA SER A 42 0.91 2.37 16.03
C SER A 42 0.19 2.93 17.25
N GLU A 43 -0.97 3.56 17.07
CA GLU A 43 -1.82 4.04 18.18
C GLU A 43 -2.26 2.89 19.09
N LEU A 44 -2.69 1.76 18.53
CA LEU A 44 -3.08 0.58 19.33
C LEU A 44 -1.88 -0.02 20.09
N LEU A 45 -0.69 -0.04 19.50
CA LEU A 45 0.54 -0.48 20.16
C LEU A 45 0.90 0.46 21.32
N GLU A 46 0.72 1.77 21.17
CA GLU A 46 0.94 2.73 22.25
C GLU A 46 0.00 2.46 23.43
N ILE A 47 -1.28 2.18 23.16
CA ILE A 47 -2.24 1.76 24.20
C ILE A 47 -1.76 0.45 24.85
N TYR A 48 -1.37 -0.54 24.05
CA TYR A 48 -0.91 -1.84 24.53
C TYR A 48 0.31 -1.72 25.46
N HIS A 49 1.29 -0.89 25.13
CA HIS A 49 2.49 -0.67 25.93
C HIS A 49 2.21 0.05 27.25
N LYS A 50 1.10 0.82 27.36
CA LYS A 50 0.67 1.49 28.59
C LYS A 50 -0.08 0.55 29.56
N LEU A 51 -0.43 -0.68 29.13
CA LEU A 51 -1.16 -1.62 29.97
C LEU A 51 -0.28 -2.22 31.07
N LYS A 52 -0.76 -2.19 32.32
CA LYS A 52 -0.09 -2.83 33.46
C LYS A 52 0.01 -4.37 33.30
N ASN A 53 -1.00 -4.99 32.70
CA ASN A 53 -0.99 -6.42 32.35
C ASN A 53 -1.55 -6.61 30.94
N PRO A 54 -0.69 -6.56 29.90
CA PRO A 54 -1.14 -6.69 28.52
C PRO A 54 -1.80 -8.03 28.21
N ARG A 55 -1.46 -9.11 28.93
CA ARG A 55 -2.02 -10.45 28.73
C ARG A 55 -3.34 -10.69 29.48
N HIS A 56 -3.86 -9.68 30.17
CA HIS A 56 -5.14 -9.80 30.86
C HIS A 56 -6.28 -10.09 29.85
N PRO A 57 -7.23 -11.00 30.15
CA PRO A 57 -8.29 -11.39 29.20
C PRO A 57 -9.12 -10.23 28.64
N GLN A 58 -9.29 -9.15 29.40
CA GLN A 58 -9.99 -7.94 28.94
C GLN A 58 -9.29 -7.24 27.76
N ASN A 59 -7.99 -7.46 27.58
CA ASN A 59 -7.18 -6.87 26.50
C ASN A 59 -7.13 -7.74 25.25
N THR A 60 -7.81 -8.90 25.24
CA THR A 60 -7.81 -9.84 24.11
C THR A 60 -8.25 -9.18 22.81
N ARG A 61 -9.26 -8.30 22.87
CA ARG A 61 -9.74 -7.55 21.70
C ARG A 61 -8.67 -6.61 21.13
N LEU A 62 -7.93 -5.91 22.00
CA LEU A 62 -6.83 -5.04 21.58
C LEU A 62 -5.72 -5.85 20.91
N ILE A 63 -5.29 -6.95 21.54
CA ILE A 63 -4.27 -7.85 20.98
C ILE A 63 -4.70 -8.40 19.62
N HIS A 64 -5.95 -8.85 19.52
CA HIS A 64 -6.49 -9.37 18.26
C HIS A 64 -6.50 -8.29 17.17
N SER A 65 -6.89 -7.06 17.52
CA SER A 65 -6.90 -5.93 16.57
C SER A 65 -5.48 -5.61 16.07
N ILE A 66 -4.48 -5.55 16.96
CA ILE A 66 -3.08 -5.32 16.59
C ILE A 66 -2.54 -6.41 15.67
N LYS A 67 -2.87 -7.68 15.96
CA LYS A 67 -2.47 -8.83 15.14
C LYS A 67 -3.16 -8.83 13.78
N SER A 68 -4.46 -8.58 13.74
CA SER A 68 -5.23 -8.50 12.49
C SER A 68 -4.71 -7.37 11.60
N LEU A 69 -4.38 -6.20 12.17
CA LEU A 69 -3.77 -5.12 11.42
C LEU A 69 -2.38 -5.48 10.90
N LYS A 70 -1.57 -6.21 11.67
CA LYS A 70 -0.24 -6.69 11.22
C LYS A 70 -0.38 -7.55 9.97
N HIS A 71 -1.24 -8.56 9.99
CA HIS A 71 -1.44 -9.45 8.85
C HIS A 71 -1.99 -8.72 7.63
N LYS A 72 -2.97 -7.83 7.83
CA LYS A 72 -3.49 -7.03 6.73
C LYS A 72 -2.45 -6.10 6.10
N LEU A 73 -1.54 -5.55 6.91
CA LEU A 73 -0.42 -4.74 6.41
C LEU A 73 0.56 -5.60 5.62
N GLU A 74 0.91 -6.79 6.10
CA GLU A 74 1.76 -7.76 5.38
C GLU A 74 1.14 -8.09 4.01
N ASP A 75 -0.15 -8.41 3.95
CA ASP A 75 -0.85 -8.71 2.70
C ASP A 75 -0.82 -7.51 1.72
N PHE A 76 -0.94 -6.28 2.23
CA PHE A 76 -0.92 -5.08 1.40
C PHE A 76 0.48 -4.66 0.95
N GLU A 77 1.50 -4.91 1.77
CA GLU A 77 2.90 -4.70 1.42
C GLU A 77 3.32 -5.67 0.30
N ASP A 78 2.89 -6.93 0.39
CA ASP A 78 3.10 -7.94 -0.67
C ASP A 78 2.39 -7.53 -1.98
N GLU A 79 1.12 -7.10 -1.91
CA GLU A 79 0.39 -6.60 -3.09
C GLU A 79 1.05 -5.35 -3.71
N LEU A 80 1.61 -4.46 -2.88
CA LEU A 80 2.32 -3.28 -3.36
C LEU A 80 3.61 -3.67 -4.08
N ASP A 81 4.35 -4.63 -3.55
CA ASP A 81 5.55 -5.16 -4.18
C ASP A 81 5.23 -5.81 -5.52
N ASP A 82 4.14 -6.58 -5.62
CA ASP A 82 3.64 -7.14 -6.89
C ASP A 82 3.33 -6.03 -7.91
N LEU A 83 2.63 -4.96 -7.51
CA LEU A 83 2.32 -3.82 -8.37
C LEU A 83 3.58 -3.08 -8.87
N ILE A 84 4.60 -2.98 -8.02
CA ILE A 84 5.89 -2.37 -8.37
C ILE A 84 6.64 -3.26 -9.36
N GLN A 85 6.67 -4.57 -9.14
CA GLN A 85 7.33 -5.55 -10.00
C GLN A 85 6.65 -5.67 -11.37
N ASP A 86 5.33 -5.75 -11.43
CA ASP A 86 4.56 -5.74 -12.67
C ASP A 86 4.79 -4.47 -13.51
N GLY A 87 5.10 -3.36 -12.85
CA GLY A 87 5.52 -2.11 -13.48
C GLY A 87 6.92 -2.16 -14.09
N GLN A 88 7.81 -3.00 -13.57
CA GLN A 88 9.21 -3.13 -13.97
C GLN A 88 9.43 -4.21 -15.06
N PHE A 89 8.61 -5.26 -15.13
CA PHE A 89 8.82 -6.40 -16.04
C PHE A 89 8.25 -6.26 -17.47
N LYS A 90 7.82 -5.06 -17.91
CA LYS A 90 7.33 -4.81 -19.30
C LYS A 90 8.29 -4.00 -20.17
N GLN A 91 9.60 -4.19 -20.02
CA GLN A 91 10.61 -3.66 -20.94
C GLN A 91 11.51 -4.79 -21.48
N HIS A 92 10.97 -5.64 -22.36
CA HIS A 92 11.77 -6.49 -23.27
C HIS A 92 11.04 -6.69 -24.59
#